data_AF-L5KDE1-F1
#
_entry.id   AF-L5KDE1-F1
#
_cell.length_a   1.000
_cell.length_b   1.000
_cell.length_c   1.000
_cell.angle_alpha   90.00
_cell.angle_beta   90.00
_cell.angle_gamma   90.00
#
_symmetry.space_group_name_H-M   'P 1'
#
loop_
_entity.id
_entity.type
_entity.pdbx_description
1 polymer ?
#
loop_
_entity_poly.entity_id
_entity_poly.type
_entity_poly.pdbx_seq_one_letter_code
_entity_poly.pdbx_strand_id
1 'polypeptide(L)'
;MDSSPWLEEANVLFLRLQLLETLFSPYSETSKMRSPSRPADHVPVCRPPHEATVAPSSSLETFFDSLVAQAKIPTSSSMQTCGAGLPVAGSGTNGGSLVLGGIEPSLYRGDIWYTPIKEEWYYQIEILKLEIGGQSLNLDCREYNADKAIVDSGTTLLRLPQKVFDAVVEAVVRTSLIPEFSDGFWTGSQLACWTNSEAPWSYFPKISIYLRDENSSRSFRITLLPQLYIQPMMGAGLNYECYRFGISPSMNALVLGATVMEGFYVVFDRARKRVGFAASPCAEIAGAPVSEISGPFSTDDIASNCVPALPLNEPVLWVVSYTLMSVCGVILLILIILLLLPSRCRHLPRDPEVVSDESSLVRHRWK
;
A
#
# COMPACT_ATOMS: atom_id res chain seq x y z
N MET A 1 27.09 41.06 20.02
CA MET A 1 26.98 39.63 20.39
C MET A 1 25.80 39.10 19.60
N ASP A 2 26.10 38.67 18.38
CA ASP A 2 25.11 38.27 17.37
C ASP A 2 24.53 36.90 17.71
N SER A 3 23.24 36.89 18.05
CA SER A 3 22.39 35.70 17.98
C SER A 3 21.99 35.51 16.51
N SER A 4 22.60 34.51 15.88
CA SER A 4 22.41 34.24 14.46
C SER A 4 21.02 33.67 14.14
N PRO A 5 20.46 33.91 12.93
CA PRO A 5 19.06 33.60 12.55
C PRO A 5 18.78 32.11 12.28
N TRP A 6 19.74 31.22 12.54
CA TRP A 6 19.70 29.81 12.13
C TRP A 6 18.80 28.92 12.99
N LEU A 7 18.29 29.41 14.13
CA LEU A 7 17.45 28.63 15.05
C LEU A 7 15.95 28.76 14.74
N GLU A 8 15.50 29.81 14.05
CA GLU A 8 14.11 29.92 13.59
C GLU A 8 13.87 29.16 12.27
N GLU A 9 14.88 29.02 11.40
CA GLU A 9 14.73 28.23 10.15
C GLU A 9 14.67 26.71 10.40
N ALA A 10 15.30 26.20 11.46
CA ALA A 10 15.29 24.77 11.79
C ALA A 10 13.91 24.26 12.24
N ASN A 11 13.16 25.07 13.01
CA ASN A 11 11.80 24.72 13.43
C ASN A 11 10.77 24.84 12.29
N VAL A 12 11.00 25.75 11.34
CA VAL A 12 10.17 25.88 10.13
C VAL A 12 10.42 24.70 9.16
N LEU A 13 11.63 24.14 9.13
CA LEU A 13 11.96 22.95 8.33
C LEU A 13 11.28 21.68 8.87
N PHE A 14 11.17 21.53 10.19
CA PHE A 14 10.57 20.36 10.84
C PHE A 14 9.03 20.33 10.67
N LEU A 15 8.37 21.47 10.82
CA LEU A 15 6.92 21.62 10.54
C LEU A 15 6.59 21.53 9.04
N ARG A 16 7.50 21.93 8.15
CA ARG A 16 7.34 21.73 6.69
C ARG A 16 7.56 20.28 6.27
N LEU A 17 8.42 19.51 6.92
CA LEU A 17 8.57 18.07 6.65
C LEU A 17 7.32 17.27 7.03
N GLN A 18 6.63 17.66 8.10
CA GLN A 18 5.37 17.03 8.52
C GLN A 18 4.19 17.36 7.57
N LEU A 19 4.26 18.50 6.88
CA LEU A 19 3.33 18.90 5.81
C LEU A 19 3.73 18.34 4.43
N LEU A 20 4.99 17.97 4.24
CA LEU A 20 5.46 17.28 3.04
C LEU A 20 4.92 15.85 2.96
N GLU A 21 4.72 15.17 4.08
CA GLU A 21 4.32 13.75 4.12
C GLU A 21 2.81 13.49 3.99
N THR A 22 1.94 14.52 4.04
CA THR A 22 0.47 14.35 3.91
C THR A 22 -0.06 14.30 2.48
N LEU A 23 0.80 14.47 1.45
CA LEU A 23 0.40 14.63 0.04
C LEU A 23 0.78 13.46 -0.89
N PHE A 24 1.01 12.25 -0.36
CA PHE A 24 1.52 11.08 -1.12
C PHE A 24 0.54 9.94 -1.43
N SER A 25 -0.78 10.15 -1.35
CA SER A 25 -1.78 9.21 -1.88
C SER A 25 -2.71 9.88 -2.89
N PRO A 26 -2.95 9.31 -4.09
CA PRO A 26 -3.99 9.79 -5.00
C PRO A 26 -5.42 9.47 -4.53
N TYR A 27 -5.59 8.81 -3.37
CA TYR A 27 -6.89 8.61 -2.73
C TYR A 27 -6.83 9.09 -1.27
N SER A 28 -7.20 10.36 -1.09
CA SER A 28 -7.64 10.91 0.20
C SER A 28 -9.03 11.52 -0.04
N GLU A 29 -10.07 10.84 0.44
CA GLU A 29 -11.43 11.37 0.46
C GLU A 29 -11.48 12.54 1.45
N THR A 30 -11.58 13.76 0.92
CA THR A 30 -11.89 14.94 1.72
C THR A 30 -13.40 15.09 1.80
N SER A 31 -13.96 14.95 3.01
CA SER A 31 -15.32 15.38 3.28
C SER A 31 -15.43 16.88 3.04
N LYS A 32 -16.41 17.28 2.22
CA LYS A 32 -16.76 18.66 1.89
C LYS A 32 -16.77 19.59 3.11
N MET A 33 -15.99 20.67 3.06
CA MET A 33 -16.41 21.94 3.65
C MET A 33 -15.90 23.14 2.84
N ARG A 34 -16.75 24.16 2.77
CA ARG A 34 -16.86 25.23 1.78
C ARG A 34 -15.79 26.32 1.96
N SER A 35 -15.30 26.89 0.86
CA SER A 35 -14.40 28.04 0.78
C SER A 35 -15.08 29.38 1.19
N PRO A 36 -14.31 30.49 1.40
CA PRO A 36 -13.88 31.33 0.26
C PRO A 36 -12.47 32.00 0.35
N SER A 37 -11.76 31.93 -0.78
CA SER A 37 -10.90 32.93 -1.48
C SER A 37 -9.90 33.85 -0.74
N ARG A 38 -8.60 33.70 -1.07
CA ARG A 38 -7.64 34.76 -1.50
C ARG A 38 -6.35 34.14 -2.11
N PRO A 39 -5.57 34.87 -2.95
CA PRO A 39 -4.66 34.30 -3.95
C PRO A 39 -3.32 33.83 -3.36
N ALA A 40 -2.77 32.77 -3.97
CA ALA A 40 -1.57 32.07 -3.53
C ALA A 40 -0.29 32.63 -4.18
N ASP A 41 0.73 32.88 -3.35
CA ASP A 41 2.12 32.97 -3.78
C ASP A 41 2.66 31.55 -4.03
N HIS A 42 3.27 31.35 -5.19
CA HIS A 42 3.83 30.07 -5.63
C HIS A 42 5.15 29.76 -4.90
N VAL A 43 5.16 28.67 -4.13
CA VAL A 43 6.36 28.01 -3.61
C VAL A 43 6.30 26.52 -3.99
N PRO A 44 7.39 25.89 -4.51
CA PRO A 44 7.36 24.48 -4.93
C PRO A 44 7.28 23.53 -3.71
N VAL A 45 6.48 22.46 -3.84
CA VAL A 45 6.18 21.46 -2.80
C VAL A 45 6.94 20.15 -3.09
N CYS A 46 7.61 19.57 -2.08
CA CYS A 46 8.50 18.40 -2.23
C CYS A 46 7.75 17.04 -2.14
N ARG A 47 8.30 16.02 -2.79
CA ARG A 47 7.73 14.67 -2.89
C ARG A 47 8.82 13.61 -3.06
N PRO A 48 8.92 12.54 -2.23
CA PRO A 48 9.76 11.39 -2.54
C PRO A 48 8.92 10.13 -2.85
N PRO A 49 8.62 9.85 -4.14
CA PRO A 49 8.21 8.56 -4.64
C PRO A 49 9.18 8.11 -5.76
N HIS A 50 8.90 6.97 -6.38
CA HIS A 50 9.44 6.69 -7.72
C HIS A 50 8.77 7.57 -8.79
N GLU A 51 9.46 7.83 -9.91
CA GLU A 51 8.98 8.62 -11.07
C GLU A 51 7.53 8.28 -11.49
N ALA A 52 7.10 7.02 -11.35
CA ALA A 52 5.75 6.57 -11.71
C ALA A 52 4.59 7.22 -10.90
N THR A 53 4.87 7.90 -9.79
CA THR A 53 3.84 8.38 -8.83
C THR A 53 3.74 9.90 -8.75
N VAL A 54 4.43 10.61 -9.64
CA VAL A 54 4.36 12.07 -9.73
C VAL A 54 3.19 12.45 -10.64
N ALA A 55 2.21 13.16 -10.08
CA ALA A 55 1.15 13.79 -10.86
C ALA A 55 1.61 15.22 -11.22
N PRO A 56 1.37 15.72 -12.45
CA PRO A 56 0.45 15.19 -13.46
C PRO A 56 1.07 14.20 -14.46
N SER A 57 2.38 13.93 -14.39
CA SER A 57 3.08 12.97 -15.25
C SER A 57 4.39 12.52 -14.63
N SER A 58 4.82 11.30 -14.95
CA SER A 58 6.12 10.73 -14.56
C SER A 58 7.34 11.45 -15.17
N SER A 59 7.10 12.50 -15.94
CA SER A 59 8.13 13.36 -16.54
C SER A 59 8.66 14.42 -15.58
N LEU A 60 8.03 14.60 -14.41
CA LEU A 60 8.51 15.50 -13.38
C LEU A 60 9.46 14.73 -12.47
N GLU A 61 10.75 15.06 -12.53
CA GLU A 61 11.80 14.46 -11.71
C GLU A 61 11.47 14.62 -10.22
N THR A 62 11.71 13.57 -9.43
CA THR A 62 11.45 13.59 -7.99
C THR A 62 12.54 14.36 -7.26
N PHE A 63 12.22 14.90 -6.07
CA PHE A 63 13.22 15.64 -5.27
C PHE A 63 14.49 14.82 -5.01
N PHE A 64 14.31 13.54 -4.67
CA PHE A 64 15.44 12.67 -4.36
C PHE A 64 16.24 12.31 -5.61
N ASP A 65 15.60 12.16 -6.77
CA ASP A 65 16.31 11.93 -8.03
C ASP A 65 17.13 13.17 -8.43
N SER A 66 16.56 14.37 -8.30
CA SER A 66 17.31 15.62 -8.51
C SER A 66 18.49 15.74 -7.54
N LEU A 67 18.30 15.36 -6.26
CA LEU A 67 19.37 15.39 -5.27
C LEU A 67 20.49 14.39 -5.59
N VAL A 68 20.14 13.15 -5.96
CA VAL A 68 21.10 12.14 -6.41
C VAL A 68 21.89 12.64 -7.61
N ALA A 69 21.20 13.20 -8.62
CA ALA A 69 21.83 13.69 -9.84
C ALA A 69 22.78 14.87 -9.57
N GLN A 70 22.39 15.82 -8.72
CA GLN A 70 23.16 17.04 -8.47
C GLN A 70 24.29 16.83 -7.44
N ALA A 71 23.99 16.17 -6.32
CA ALA A 71 24.93 15.94 -5.23
C ALA A 71 25.80 14.69 -5.43
N LYS A 72 25.49 13.86 -6.44
CA LYS A 72 26.18 12.60 -6.74
C LYS A 72 26.24 11.64 -5.55
N ILE A 73 25.17 11.63 -4.76
CA ILE A 73 25.01 10.71 -3.64
C ILE A 73 24.40 9.38 -4.11
N PRO A 74 24.60 8.26 -3.39
CA PRO A 74 23.90 7.01 -3.67
C PRO A 74 22.36 7.16 -3.65
N THR A 75 21.66 6.34 -4.42
CA THR A 75 20.18 6.32 -4.47
C THR A 75 19.52 5.63 -3.26
N SER A 76 20.29 5.30 -2.23
CA SER A 76 19.76 4.76 -0.97
C SER A 76 19.46 5.88 0.02
N SER A 77 18.36 5.75 0.75
CA SER A 77 18.09 6.57 1.93
C SER A 77 17.70 5.68 3.10
N SER A 78 17.73 6.23 4.31
CA SER A 78 17.29 5.50 5.50
C SER A 78 16.70 6.45 6.54
N MET A 79 15.84 5.91 7.38
CA MET A 79 15.03 6.68 8.31
C MET A 79 14.99 6.00 9.68
N GLN A 80 15.18 6.82 10.72
CA GLN A 80 14.89 6.48 12.11
C GLN A 80 13.81 7.43 12.61
N THR A 81 12.67 6.92 13.04
CA THR A 81 11.59 7.71 13.65
C THR A 81 11.52 7.42 15.14
N CYS A 82 11.65 8.44 15.98
CA CYS A 82 11.74 8.30 17.43
C CYS A 82 10.51 8.98 18.09
N GLY A 83 9.40 8.26 18.10
CA GLY A 83 8.12 8.70 18.68
C GLY A 83 7.48 7.71 19.67
N ALA A 84 8.06 6.52 19.84
CA ALA A 84 7.49 5.45 20.65
C ALA A 84 7.23 5.92 22.09
N GLY A 85 5.97 5.87 22.52
CA GLY A 85 5.55 6.23 23.88
C GLY A 85 5.40 7.73 24.16
N LEU A 86 5.66 8.60 23.17
CA LEU A 86 5.43 10.03 23.32
C LEU A 86 3.97 10.38 23.01
N PRO A 87 3.32 11.25 23.82
CA PRO A 87 1.97 11.71 23.52
C PRO A 87 1.92 12.47 22.19
N VAL A 88 0.87 12.25 21.40
CA VAL A 88 0.67 12.89 20.08
C VAL A 88 0.61 14.42 20.15
N ALA A 89 0.27 14.98 21.31
CA ALA A 89 0.31 16.42 21.55
C ALA A 89 1.19 16.72 22.77
N GLY A 90 2.28 17.44 22.53
CA GLY A 90 3.26 17.81 23.56
C GLY A 90 4.43 18.54 22.92
N SER A 91 5.14 19.38 23.67
CA SER A 91 6.33 20.09 23.19
C SER A 91 7.58 19.21 23.14
N GLY A 92 7.42 17.88 23.16
CA GLY A 92 8.51 16.95 22.94
C GLY A 92 8.88 16.97 21.48
N THR A 93 10.15 17.17 21.16
CA THR A 93 10.63 16.92 19.80
C THR A 93 10.55 15.42 19.55
N ASN A 94 9.48 14.97 18.88
CA ASN A 94 9.49 13.65 18.24
C ASN A 94 10.66 13.68 17.28
N GLY A 95 11.75 13.06 17.70
CA GLY A 95 13.02 13.10 17.00
C GLY A 95 13.03 12.11 15.85
N GLY A 96 14.09 12.20 15.08
CA GLY A 96 14.34 11.21 14.05
C GLY A 96 15.56 11.61 13.25
N SER A 97 15.91 10.77 12.31
CA SER A 97 16.99 11.02 11.37
C SER A 97 16.59 10.52 10.01
N LEU A 98 16.70 11.39 9.01
CA LEU A 98 16.62 11.03 7.60
C LEU A 98 18.04 11.11 7.03
N VAL A 99 18.59 9.97 6.67
CA VAL A 99 19.93 9.86 6.07
C VAL A 99 19.75 9.72 4.57
N LEU A 100 20.27 10.69 3.81
CA LEU A 100 20.23 10.69 2.36
C LEU A 100 21.58 10.20 1.82
N GLY A 101 21.56 9.18 0.96
CA GLY A 101 22.77 8.64 0.35
C GLY A 101 23.42 7.48 1.09
N GLY A 102 22.75 6.87 2.08
CA GLY A 102 23.33 5.74 2.79
C GLY A 102 22.62 5.27 4.04
N ILE A 103 23.38 4.55 4.84
CA ILE A 103 23.00 3.95 6.11
C ILE A 103 23.96 4.50 7.18
N GLU A 104 23.43 4.89 8.32
CA GLU A 104 24.22 5.39 9.46
C GLU A 104 24.26 4.32 10.56
N PRO A 105 25.42 3.66 10.79
CA PRO A 105 25.54 2.56 11.75
C PRO A 105 25.18 2.89 13.19
N SER A 106 25.26 4.15 13.59
CA SER A 106 24.89 4.58 14.95
C SER A 106 23.37 4.59 15.21
N LEU A 107 22.53 4.50 14.17
CA LEU A 107 21.06 4.57 14.26
C LEU A 107 20.35 3.22 14.38
N TYR A 108 21.08 2.10 14.37
CA TYR A 108 20.50 0.77 14.53
C TYR A 108 21.41 -0.16 15.34
N ARG A 109 20.85 -1.29 15.78
CA ARG A 109 21.59 -2.38 16.42
C ARG A 109 21.27 -3.71 15.73
N GLY A 110 22.23 -4.64 15.79
CA GLY A 110 22.11 -5.96 15.20
C GLY A 110 22.14 -5.92 13.66
N ASP A 111 21.58 -6.95 13.04
CA ASP A 111 21.58 -7.11 11.59
C ASP A 111 20.43 -6.34 10.93
N ILE A 112 20.68 -5.86 9.70
CA ILE A 112 19.64 -5.35 8.81
C ILE A 112 19.11 -6.50 7.97
N TRP A 113 17.81 -6.76 8.04
CA TRP A 113 17.11 -7.74 7.22
C TRP A 113 16.44 -7.06 6.04
N TYR A 114 16.59 -7.62 4.84
CA TYR A 114 16.09 -7.01 3.61
C TYR A 114 14.95 -7.81 2.98
N THR A 115 13.88 -7.11 2.61
CA THR A 115 12.80 -7.63 1.76
C THR A 115 12.87 -6.99 0.37
N PRO A 116 12.66 -7.75 -0.72
CA PRO A 116 12.61 -7.18 -2.07
C PRO A 116 11.45 -6.18 -2.25
N ILE A 117 11.68 -5.15 -3.04
CA ILE A 117 10.62 -4.28 -3.58
C ILE A 117 9.97 -5.00 -4.77
N LYS A 118 8.65 -5.11 -4.76
CA LYS A 118 7.87 -5.84 -5.78
C LYS A 118 7.58 -5.01 -7.02
N GLU A 119 7.19 -3.75 -6.82
CA GLU A 119 6.89 -2.79 -7.89
C GLU A 119 7.41 -1.41 -7.48
N GLU A 120 8.01 -0.67 -8.42
CA GLU A 120 8.71 0.60 -8.18
C GLU A 120 7.79 1.82 -8.41
N TRP A 121 6.71 1.88 -7.65
CA TRP A 121 5.73 2.98 -7.62
C TRP A 121 5.58 3.46 -6.18
N TYR A 122 5.25 2.54 -5.28
CA TYR A 122 5.46 2.64 -3.85
C TYR A 122 6.66 1.79 -3.42
N TYR A 123 7.07 1.89 -2.15
CA TYR A 123 7.93 0.88 -1.52
C TYR A 123 7.08 -0.37 -1.21
N GLN A 124 6.61 -1.04 -2.26
CA GLN A 124 5.75 -2.22 -2.16
C GLN A 124 6.60 -3.44 -1.81
N ILE A 125 6.21 -4.12 -0.74
CA ILE A 125 6.85 -5.34 -0.24
C ILE A 125 5.85 -6.50 -0.24
N GLU A 126 6.30 -7.70 0.11
CA GLU A 126 5.46 -8.89 0.22
C GLU A 126 5.34 -9.35 1.67
N ILE A 127 4.11 -9.35 2.19
CA ILE A 127 3.78 -9.85 3.52
C ILE A 127 3.31 -11.30 3.41
N LEU A 128 3.92 -12.18 4.20
CA LEU A 128 3.65 -13.62 4.12
C LEU A 128 2.66 -14.09 5.17
N LYS A 129 2.78 -13.56 6.39
CA LYS A 129 2.06 -14.04 7.56
C LYS A 129 1.97 -12.93 8.60
N LEU A 130 0.84 -12.84 9.29
CA LEU A 130 0.68 -12.08 10.52
C LEU A 130 0.47 -13.04 11.70
N GLU A 131 1.13 -12.77 12.83
CA GLU A 131 0.92 -13.45 14.10
C GLU A 131 0.51 -12.47 15.19
N ILE A 132 -0.50 -12.85 15.99
CA ILE A 132 -0.99 -12.10 17.15
C ILE A 132 -0.77 -12.98 18.39
N GLY A 133 0.05 -12.51 19.33
CA GLY A 133 0.40 -13.30 20.52
C GLY A 133 1.09 -14.63 20.21
N GLY A 134 1.82 -14.70 19.08
CA GLY A 134 2.47 -15.91 18.61
C GLY A 134 1.56 -16.89 17.85
N GLN A 135 0.28 -16.57 17.65
CA GLN A 135 -0.65 -17.38 16.86
C GLN A 135 -0.84 -16.77 15.47
N SER A 136 -0.70 -17.58 14.42
CA SER A 136 -0.97 -17.13 13.05
C SER A 136 -2.45 -16.82 12.85
N LEU A 137 -2.75 -15.78 12.06
CA LEU A 137 -4.11 -15.48 11.65
C LEU A 137 -4.71 -16.52 10.68
N ASN A 138 -3.88 -17.39 10.08
CA ASN A 138 -4.30 -18.44 9.14
C ASN A 138 -5.17 -17.93 7.97
N LEU A 139 -4.89 -16.72 7.47
CA LEU A 139 -5.49 -16.20 6.25
C LEU A 139 -4.64 -16.58 5.04
N ASP A 140 -5.25 -16.63 3.85
CA ASP A 140 -4.48 -16.68 2.60
C ASP A 140 -3.55 -15.47 2.56
N CYS A 141 -2.25 -15.71 2.31
CA CYS A 141 -1.26 -14.64 2.31
C CYS A 141 -1.54 -13.55 1.26
N ARG A 142 -2.35 -13.84 0.23
CA ARG A 142 -2.85 -12.86 -0.74
C ARG A 142 -3.71 -11.78 -0.11
N GLU A 143 -4.40 -12.07 0.99
CA GLU A 143 -5.23 -11.10 1.71
C GLU A 143 -4.38 -9.97 2.31
N TYR A 144 -3.15 -10.27 2.74
CA TYR A 144 -2.22 -9.26 3.27
C TYR A 144 -1.68 -8.32 2.18
N ASN A 145 -1.72 -8.77 0.92
CA ASN A 145 -1.17 -8.05 -0.23
C ASN A 145 -2.26 -7.67 -1.24
N ALA A 146 -3.53 -7.71 -0.83
CA ALA A 146 -4.65 -7.30 -1.68
C ALA A 146 -4.44 -5.85 -2.12
N ASP A 147 -4.42 -5.65 -3.43
CA ASP A 147 -3.91 -4.47 -4.15
C ASP A 147 -2.42 -4.17 -3.92
N LYS A 148 -2.00 -3.93 -2.68
CA LYS A 148 -0.61 -3.61 -2.33
C LYS A 148 -0.35 -3.67 -0.81
N ALA A 149 0.87 -4.03 -0.45
CA ALA A 149 1.44 -3.83 0.88
C ALA A 149 2.64 -2.89 0.78
N ILE A 150 2.62 -1.74 1.46
CA ILE A 150 3.62 -0.67 1.28
C ILE A 150 4.22 -0.22 2.60
N VAL A 151 5.43 0.33 2.55
CA VAL A 151 6.06 1.10 3.64
C VAL A 151 5.89 2.58 3.36
N ASP A 152 5.27 3.32 4.28
CA ASP A 152 4.88 4.72 4.05
C ASP A 152 4.97 5.56 5.33
N SER A 153 6.02 6.39 5.45
CA SER A 153 6.18 7.30 6.59
C SER A 153 5.07 8.35 6.67
N GLY A 154 4.40 8.67 5.55
CA GLY A 154 3.32 9.65 5.51
C GLY A 154 1.98 9.16 6.04
N THR A 155 1.87 7.86 6.34
CA THR A 155 0.70 7.31 7.01
C THR A 155 0.99 7.10 8.49
N THR A 156 0.16 7.66 9.38
CA THR A 156 0.38 7.56 10.84
C THR A 156 0.22 6.14 11.38
N LEU A 157 -0.87 5.46 11.01
CA LEU A 157 -1.30 4.19 11.61
C LEU A 157 -0.82 2.98 10.79
N LEU A 158 -0.75 1.81 11.42
CA LEU A 158 -0.74 0.56 10.66
C LEU A 158 -2.11 0.40 10.00
N ARG A 159 -2.18 0.45 8.67
CA ARG A 159 -3.45 0.26 7.96
C ARG A 159 -3.54 -1.14 7.40
N LEU A 160 -4.65 -1.82 7.62
CA LEU A 160 -4.86 -3.20 7.18
C LEU A 160 -6.09 -3.28 6.27
N PRO A 161 -6.07 -4.11 5.21
CA PRO A 161 -7.28 -4.42 4.45
C PRO A 161 -8.41 -4.88 5.38
N GLN A 162 -9.65 -4.50 5.11
CA GLN A 162 -10.78 -4.71 6.04
C GLN A 162 -10.83 -6.13 6.64
N LYS A 163 -10.72 -7.17 5.80
CA LYS A 163 -10.74 -8.57 6.26
C LYS A 163 -9.58 -8.91 7.20
N VAL A 164 -8.40 -8.35 6.95
CA VAL A 164 -7.21 -8.54 7.80
C VAL A 164 -7.37 -7.73 9.10
N PHE A 165 -7.90 -6.52 9.02
CA PHE A 165 -8.20 -5.68 10.19
C PHE A 165 -9.14 -6.40 11.15
N ASP A 166 -10.27 -6.92 10.66
CA ASP A 166 -11.25 -7.64 11.47
C ASP A 166 -10.62 -8.85 12.17
N ALA A 167 -9.84 -9.65 11.44
CA ALA A 167 -9.13 -10.80 11.99
C ALA A 167 -8.07 -10.42 13.04
N VAL A 168 -7.38 -9.29 12.86
CA VAL A 168 -6.42 -8.76 13.85
C VAL A 168 -7.16 -8.32 15.12
N VAL A 169 -8.25 -7.56 14.99
CA VAL A 169 -9.05 -7.12 16.15
C VAL A 169 -9.61 -8.32 16.91
N GLU A 170 -10.19 -9.30 16.22
CA GLU A 170 -10.70 -10.52 16.85
C GLU A 170 -9.59 -11.27 17.62
N ALA A 171 -8.42 -11.44 17.00
CA ALA A 171 -7.29 -12.11 17.63
C ALA A 171 -6.72 -11.32 18.82
N VAL A 172 -6.68 -9.99 18.75
CA VAL A 172 -6.27 -9.12 19.85
C VAL A 172 -7.26 -9.22 21.01
N VAL A 173 -8.56 -9.12 20.76
CA VAL A 173 -9.62 -9.26 21.78
C VAL A 173 -9.52 -10.62 22.47
N ARG A 174 -9.37 -11.70 21.71
CA ARG A 174 -9.26 -13.07 22.27
C ARG A 174 -8.01 -13.27 23.13
N THR A 175 -6.91 -12.58 22.82
CA THR A 175 -5.62 -12.74 23.50
C THR A 175 -5.43 -11.72 24.63
N SER A 176 -6.17 -10.62 24.60
CA SER A 176 -6.10 -9.59 25.62
C SER A 176 -6.64 -10.08 26.95
N LEU A 177 -6.05 -9.59 28.04
CA LEU A 177 -6.51 -9.86 29.41
C LEU A 177 -7.64 -8.90 29.84
N ILE A 178 -8.05 -7.97 28.98
CA ILE A 178 -9.10 -6.99 29.27
C ILE A 178 -10.45 -7.58 28.84
N PRO A 179 -11.45 -7.61 29.73
CA PRO A 179 -12.71 -8.33 29.49
C PRO A 179 -13.59 -7.67 28.44
N GLU A 180 -13.54 -6.34 28.27
CA GLU A 180 -14.40 -5.64 27.32
C GLU A 180 -13.77 -4.34 26.83
N PHE A 181 -13.84 -4.11 25.53
CA PHE A 181 -13.53 -2.85 24.87
C PHE A 181 -14.75 -2.39 24.09
N SER A 182 -14.98 -1.08 24.02
CA SER A 182 -15.99 -0.56 23.10
C SER A 182 -15.53 -0.74 21.65
N ASP A 183 -16.46 -1.03 20.74
CA ASP A 183 -16.19 -1.05 19.29
C ASP A 183 -15.60 0.29 18.80
N GLY A 184 -15.91 1.37 19.52
CA GLY A 184 -15.37 2.70 19.28
C GLY A 184 -13.84 2.78 19.42
N PHE A 185 -13.24 1.99 20.32
CA PHE A 185 -11.79 1.96 20.50
C PHE A 185 -11.09 1.37 19.27
N TRP A 186 -11.57 0.23 18.77
CA TRP A 186 -11.00 -0.46 17.61
C TRP A 186 -11.15 0.37 16.33
N THR A 187 -12.29 1.02 16.15
CA THR A 187 -12.53 1.92 15.01
C THR A 187 -11.78 3.25 15.11
N GLY A 188 -11.14 3.55 16.24
CA GLY A 188 -10.45 4.80 16.50
C GLY A 188 -11.38 6.00 16.76
N SER A 189 -12.68 5.76 16.94
CA SER A 189 -13.67 6.81 17.26
C SER A 189 -13.72 7.15 18.75
N GLN A 190 -13.15 6.30 19.61
CA GLN A 190 -13.06 6.49 21.05
C GLN A 190 -11.64 6.20 21.56
N LEU A 191 -11.29 6.82 22.69
CA LEU A 191 -10.08 6.53 23.44
C LEU A 191 -10.43 5.64 24.63
N ALA A 192 -9.51 4.76 25.00
CA ALA A 192 -9.59 4.02 26.27
C ALA A 192 -8.68 4.70 27.29
N CYS A 193 -9.18 4.98 28.49
CA CYS A 193 -8.43 5.74 29.50
C CYS A 193 -8.26 4.94 30.79
N TRP A 194 -7.05 4.98 31.36
CA TRP A 194 -6.69 4.34 32.62
C TRP A 194 -6.29 5.37 33.65
N THR A 195 -6.54 5.10 34.93
CA THR A 195 -6.01 5.90 36.04
C THR A 195 -4.49 5.76 36.09
N ASN A 196 -3.76 6.85 36.32
CA ASN A 196 -2.29 7.04 36.24
C ASN A 196 -1.37 6.04 36.99
N SER A 197 -1.86 4.93 37.54
CA SER A 197 -1.02 3.96 38.26
C SER A 197 -0.29 2.97 37.35
N GLU A 198 -0.87 2.56 36.21
CA GLU A 198 -0.26 1.54 35.32
C GLU A 198 -0.68 1.71 33.85
N ALA A 199 0.30 1.64 32.93
CA ALA A 199 0.06 1.62 31.49
C ALA A 199 -0.54 0.27 31.06
N PRO A 200 -1.47 0.24 30.09
CA PRO A 200 -2.22 -0.98 29.76
C PRO A 200 -1.46 -1.97 28.88
N TRP A 201 -0.20 -1.69 28.52
CA TRP A 201 0.55 -2.47 27.52
C TRP A 201 0.71 -3.95 27.85
N SER A 202 0.79 -4.32 29.14
CA SER A 202 0.91 -5.72 29.57
C SER A 202 -0.31 -6.59 29.22
N TYR A 203 -1.47 -5.97 28.98
CA TYR A 203 -2.71 -6.66 28.66
C TYR A 203 -2.90 -6.95 27.17
N PHE A 204 -1.97 -6.51 26.33
CA PHE A 204 -2.10 -6.58 24.88
C PHE A 204 -1.01 -7.50 24.28
N PRO A 205 -1.31 -8.25 23.20
CA PRO A 205 -0.37 -9.19 22.61
C PRO A 205 0.72 -8.50 21.78
N LYS A 206 1.79 -9.22 21.45
CA LYS A 206 2.71 -8.79 20.38
C LYS A 206 2.07 -9.02 19.01
N ILE A 207 2.43 -8.20 18.03
CA ILE A 207 2.02 -8.37 16.62
C ILE A 207 3.28 -8.58 15.77
N SER A 208 3.41 -9.73 15.11
CA SER A 208 4.53 -10.02 14.22
C SER A 208 4.08 -10.06 12.76
N ILE A 209 4.85 -9.41 11.89
CA ILE A 209 4.65 -9.33 10.44
C ILE A 209 5.83 -10.03 9.78
N TYR A 210 5.56 -11.08 9.02
CA TYR A 210 6.59 -11.84 8.29
C TYR A 210 6.74 -11.27 6.88
N LEU A 211 7.98 -10.96 6.52
CA LEU A 211 8.37 -10.42 5.23
C LEU A 211 9.25 -11.45 4.52
N ARG A 212 9.10 -11.56 3.20
CA ARG A 212 9.98 -12.43 2.41
C ARG A 212 11.41 -11.87 2.43
N ASP A 213 12.39 -12.72 2.68
CA ASP A 213 13.81 -12.37 2.59
C ASP A 213 14.24 -12.26 1.12
N GLU A 214 15.40 -11.65 0.85
CA GLU A 214 16.00 -11.69 -0.50
C GLU A 214 16.21 -13.13 -1.00
N ASN A 215 16.47 -14.07 -0.09
CA ASN A 215 16.35 -15.49 -0.37
C ASN A 215 14.89 -15.93 -0.26
N SER A 216 14.28 -16.28 -1.40
CA SER A 216 12.86 -16.63 -1.48
C SER A 216 12.42 -17.81 -0.60
N SER A 217 13.34 -18.71 -0.24
CA SER A 217 13.12 -19.83 0.69
C SER A 217 13.11 -19.42 2.17
N ARG A 218 13.32 -18.13 2.45
CA ARG A 218 13.43 -17.58 3.79
C ARG A 218 12.52 -16.38 3.97
N SER A 219 12.22 -16.11 5.23
CA SER A 219 11.55 -14.92 5.70
C SER A 219 12.20 -14.43 6.99
N PHE A 220 11.91 -13.20 7.35
CA PHE A 220 12.19 -12.66 8.68
C PHE A 220 10.90 -12.01 9.19
N ARG A 221 10.83 -11.76 10.49
CA ARG A 221 9.68 -11.09 11.10
C ARG A 221 10.10 -9.84 11.83
N ILE A 222 9.30 -8.80 11.66
CA ILE A 222 9.31 -7.60 12.48
C ILE A 222 8.14 -7.71 13.47
N THR A 223 8.39 -7.41 14.74
CA THR A 223 7.42 -7.58 15.82
C THR A 223 7.22 -6.25 16.54
N LEU A 224 5.96 -5.84 16.63
CA LEU A 224 5.51 -4.66 17.35
C LEU A 224 5.07 -5.08 18.74
N LEU A 225 5.59 -4.40 19.77
CA LEU A 225 5.05 -4.51 21.11
C LEU A 225 3.86 -3.54 21.28
N PRO A 226 2.98 -3.78 22.28
CA PRO A 226 1.80 -2.94 22.54
C PRO A 226 2.07 -1.44 22.64
N GLN A 227 3.25 -1.05 23.09
CA GLN A 227 3.69 0.34 23.18
C GLN A 227 3.59 1.10 21.85
N LEU A 228 3.76 0.41 20.72
CA LEU A 228 3.69 1.03 19.39
C LEU A 228 2.24 1.20 18.90
N TYR A 229 1.36 0.24 19.19
CA TYR A 229 0.00 0.23 18.65
C TYR A 229 -1.11 0.52 19.68
N ILE A 230 -0.77 0.70 20.95
CA ILE A 230 -1.64 1.24 22.01
C ILE A 230 -1.00 2.56 22.43
N GLN A 231 -1.35 3.60 21.69
CA GLN A 231 -0.59 4.85 21.65
C GLN A 231 -1.14 5.85 22.66
N PRO A 232 -0.29 6.44 23.51
CA PRO A 232 -0.73 7.45 24.46
C PRO A 232 -1.20 8.72 23.72
N MET A 233 -2.34 9.22 24.16
CA MET A 233 -2.92 10.51 23.81
C MET A 233 -2.85 11.41 25.04
N MET A 234 -2.84 12.74 24.85
CA MET A 234 -2.89 13.65 26.01
C MET A 234 -4.08 13.30 26.91
N GLY A 235 -3.79 13.21 28.22
CA GLY A 235 -4.78 12.86 29.23
C GLY A 235 -5.98 13.79 29.25
N ALA A 236 -7.18 13.23 29.40
CA ALA A 236 -8.39 13.98 29.69
C ALA A 236 -8.42 14.31 31.20
N GLY A 237 -7.76 15.41 31.59
CA GLY A 237 -7.68 15.86 32.98
C GLY A 237 -6.45 15.37 33.75
N LEU A 238 -6.37 15.69 35.04
CA LEU A 238 -5.14 15.57 35.84
C LEU A 238 -4.71 14.12 36.20
N ASN A 239 -5.57 13.11 36.01
CA ASN A 239 -5.38 11.76 36.60
C ASN A 239 -5.56 10.57 35.64
N TYR A 240 -5.78 10.80 34.35
CA TYR A 240 -6.02 9.74 33.37
C TYR A 240 -5.06 9.84 32.20
N GLU A 241 -4.50 8.71 31.80
CA GLU A 241 -3.83 8.54 30.52
C GLU A 241 -4.78 7.83 29.56
N CYS A 242 -4.99 8.44 28.41
CA CYS A 242 -5.86 7.91 27.38
C CYS A 242 -5.02 7.35 26.24
N TYR A 243 -5.50 6.28 25.63
CA TYR A 243 -4.80 5.56 24.58
C TYR A 243 -5.73 5.40 23.39
N ARG A 244 -5.16 5.47 22.18
CA ARG A 244 -5.85 5.12 20.93
C ARG A 244 -5.31 3.81 20.37
N PHE A 245 -6.13 3.14 19.57
CA PHE A 245 -5.68 1.99 18.79
C PHE A 245 -4.91 2.47 17.55
N GLY A 246 -3.65 2.04 17.44
CA GLY A 246 -2.67 2.43 16.42
C GLY A 246 -2.84 1.71 15.08
N ILE A 247 -3.97 1.03 14.89
CA ILE A 247 -4.27 0.23 13.70
C ILE A 247 -5.63 0.68 13.16
N SER A 248 -5.75 0.82 11.84
CA SER A 248 -7.01 1.22 11.21
C SER A 248 -7.34 0.39 9.97
N PRO A 249 -8.63 0.29 9.61
CA PRO A 249 -9.01 -0.38 8.38
C PRO A 249 -8.61 0.44 7.14
N SER A 250 -8.47 -0.27 6.04
CA SER A 250 -8.15 0.24 4.72
C SER A 250 -8.96 -0.51 3.69
N MET A 251 -9.39 0.21 2.65
CA MET A 251 -10.10 -0.40 1.53
C MET A 251 -9.15 -1.16 0.61
N ASN A 252 -8.01 -0.55 0.25
CA ASN A 252 -7.25 -0.94 -0.95
C ASN A 252 -5.72 -0.99 -0.73
N ALA A 253 -5.26 -1.20 0.51
CA ALA A 253 -3.83 -1.36 0.82
C ALA A 253 -3.59 -1.83 2.26
N LEU A 254 -2.53 -2.62 2.45
CA LEU A 254 -1.82 -2.71 3.72
C LEU A 254 -0.71 -1.65 3.76
N VAL A 255 -0.69 -0.81 4.80
CA VAL A 255 0.27 0.28 4.94
C VAL A 255 1.03 0.15 6.25
N LEU A 256 2.33 -0.14 6.17
CA LEU A 256 3.26 -0.06 7.29
C LEU A 256 3.61 1.42 7.51
N GLY A 257 2.76 2.09 8.29
CA GLY A 257 2.89 3.50 8.64
C GLY A 257 3.90 3.79 9.75
N ALA A 258 3.91 5.04 10.24
CA ALA A 258 4.75 5.51 11.35
C ALA A 258 4.64 4.62 12.59
N THR A 259 3.44 4.13 12.92
CA THR A 259 3.22 3.17 14.03
C THR A 259 4.13 1.94 13.95
N VAL A 260 4.43 1.47 12.74
CA VAL A 260 5.37 0.35 12.53
C VAL A 260 6.80 0.87 12.48
N MET A 261 7.04 1.93 11.71
CA MET A 261 8.37 2.48 11.46
C MET A 261 9.06 3.01 12.72
N GLU A 262 8.31 3.51 13.71
CA GLU A 262 8.82 3.92 15.02
C GLU A 262 9.50 2.79 15.80
N GLY A 263 9.19 1.53 15.47
CA GLY A 263 9.89 0.37 16.03
C GLY A 263 11.24 0.08 15.40
N PHE A 264 11.56 0.62 14.21
CA PHE A 264 12.67 0.11 13.41
C PHE A 264 13.50 1.24 12.77
N TYR A 265 14.74 0.90 12.46
CA TYR A 265 15.51 1.66 11.49
C TYR A 265 15.22 1.09 10.10
N VAL A 266 14.72 1.94 9.21
CA VAL A 266 14.21 1.52 7.89
C VAL A 266 15.14 2.03 6.79
N VAL A 267 15.56 1.13 5.90
CA VAL A 267 16.46 1.46 4.78
C VAL A 267 15.68 1.32 3.47
N PHE A 268 15.66 2.39 2.68
CA PHE A 268 15.08 2.42 1.35
C PHE A 268 16.21 2.32 0.30
N ASP A 269 16.59 1.10 -0.05
CA ASP A 269 17.69 0.83 -0.98
C ASP A 269 17.15 0.69 -2.42
N ARG A 270 16.90 1.84 -3.06
CA ARG A 270 16.41 1.90 -4.44
C ARG A 270 17.42 1.30 -5.44
N ALA A 271 18.72 1.42 -5.17
CA ALA A 271 19.77 0.86 -6.02
C ALA A 271 19.65 -0.66 -6.16
N ARG A 272 19.29 -1.35 -5.07
CA ARG A 272 19.14 -2.81 -5.03
C ARG A 272 17.69 -3.28 -4.95
N LYS A 273 16.73 -2.36 -5.13
CA LYS A 273 15.28 -2.64 -5.13
C LYS A 273 14.83 -3.43 -3.90
N ARG A 274 15.17 -2.94 -2.71
CA ARG A 274 14.87 -3.63 -1.45
C ARG A 274 14.64 -2.64 -0.30
N VAL A 275 13.88 -3.08 0.69
CA VAL A 275 13.66 -2.35 1.95
C VAL A 275 14.30 -3.13 3.08
N GLY A 276 15.11 -2.45 3.89
CA GLY A 276 15.79 -3.02 5.05
C GLY A 276 15.11 -2.62 6.36
N PHE A 277 15.11 -3.53 7.33
CA PHE A 277 14.65 -3.28 8.70
C PHE A 277 15.72 -3.73 9.69
N ALA A 278 15.94 -2.93 10.73
CA ALA A 278 16.79 -3.27 11.87
C ALA A 278 16.21 -2.72 13.17
N ALA A 279 16.66 -3.26 14.30
CA ALA A 279 16.26 -2.76 15.62
C ALA A 279 16.74 -1.31 15.81
N SER A 280 15.83 -0.41 16.20
CA SER A 280 16.15 0.99 16.46
C SER A 280 16.45 1.21 17.95
N PRO A 281 17.63 1.74 18.33
CA PRO A 281 17.96 2.03 19.72
C PRO A 281 17.15 3.20 20.30
N CYS A 282 16.48 4.02 19.48
CA CYS A 282 15.56 5.04 19.98
C CYS A 282 14.13 4.52 20.16
N ALA A 283 13.84 3.29 19.72
CA ALA A 283 12.57 2.61 19.95
C ALA A 283 12.58 1.89 21.31
N GLU A 284 12.82 2.65 22.38
CA GLU A 284 12.87 2.16 23.75
C GLU A 284 12.01 3.05 24.66
N ILE A 285 11.22 2.43 25.56
CA ILE A 285 10.48 3.14 26.61
C ILE A 285 11.01 2.65 27.96
N ALA A 286 11.47 3.57 28.79
CA ALA A 286 12.12 3.26 30.07
C ALA A 286 13.28 2.24 29.96
N GLY A 287 14.03 2.30 28.85
CA GLY A 287 15.15 1.39 28.56
C GLY A 287 14.75 -0.02 28.11
N ALA A 288 13.46 -0.29 27.89
CA ALA A 288 12.97 -1.53 27.32
C ALA A 288 12.63 -1.33 25.83
N PRO A 289 13.05 -2.25 24.93
CA PRO A 289 12.73 -2.16 23.51
C PRO A 289 11.22 -2.28 23.29
N VAL A 290 10.68 -1.54 22.31
CA VAL A 290 9.26 -1.62 21.92
C VAL A 290 9.02 -2.42 20.64
N SER A 291 10.07 -3.04 20.11
CA SER A 291 10.03 -3.84 18.89
C SER A 291 11.06 -4.98 18.94
N GLU A 292 10.85 -5.99 18.11
CA GLU A 292 11.80 -7.09 17.92
C GLU A 292 11.93 -7.42 16.43
N ILE A 293 13.12 -7.86 16.01
CA ILE A 293 13.36 -8.37 14.66
C ILE A 293 14.12 -9.70 14.76
N SER A 294 13.71 -10.69 13.99
CA SER A 294 14.31 -12.03 14.03
C SER A 294 14.14 -12.77 12.72
N GLY A 295 15.05 -13.70 12.45
CA GLY A 295 15.07 -14.54 11.26
C GLY A 295 16.37 -15.36 11.20
N PRO A 296 16.54 -16.21 10.17
CA PRO A 296 15.56 -16.48 9.13
C PRO A 296 14.57 -17.57 9.56
N PHE A 297 13.38 -17.58 8.97
CA PHE A 297 12.39 -18.66 9.04
C PHE A 297 12.19 -19.26 7.65
N SER A 298 11.93 -20.57 7.56
CA SER A 298 11.57 -21.20 6.29
C SER A 298 10.23 -20.66 5.77
N THR A 299 10.06 -20.65 4.44
CA THR A 299 8.81 -20.29 3.75
C THR A 299 8.22 -21.47 2.97
N ASP A 300 8.68 -22.70 3.21
CA ASP A 300 8.25 -23.91 2.49
C ASP A 300 6.74 -24.20 2.62
N ASP A 301 6.11 -23.73 3.70
CA ASP A 301 4.69 -23.88 4.00
C ASP A 301 3.82 -22.74 3.43
N ILE A 302 4.43 -21.72 2.83
CA ILE A 302 3.76 -20.54 2.29
C ILE A 302 3.83 -20.56 0.76
N ALA A 303 2.83 -19.96 0.10
CA ALA A 303 2.86 -19.79 -1.35
C ALA A 303 4.15 -19.09 -1.81
N SER A 304 4.64 -19.47 -3.00
CA SER A 304 5.86 -18.88 -3.59
C SER A 304 5.73 -17.39 -3.91
N ASN A 305 4.50 -16.91 -4.13
CA ASN A 305 4.19 -15.50 -4.29
C ASN A 305 2.83 -15.18 -3.66
N CYS A 306 2.83 -14.27 -2.71
CA CYS A 306 1.65 -13.77 -2.00
C CYS A 306 1.12 -12.47 -2.58
N VAL A 307 1.81 -11.83 -3.53
CA VAL A 307 1.25 -10.68 -4.25
C VAL A 307 0.27 -11.19 -5.31
N PRO A 308 -1.03 -10.88 -5.21
CA PRO A 308 -1.99 -11.28 -6.23
C PRO A 308 -1.59 -10.68 -7.57
N ALA A 309 -1.66 -11.48 -8.64
CA ALA A 309 -1.51 -10.93 -9.97
C ALA A 309 -2.60 -9.87 -10.17
N LEU A 310 -2.22 -8.67 -10.59
CA LEU A 310 -3.17 -7.65 -11.05
C LEU A 310 -4.17 -8.32 -11.98
N PRO A 311 -5.49 -8.19 -11.75
CA PRO A 311 -6.46 -8.76 -12.65
C PRO A 311 -6.25 -8.12 -14.02
N LEU A 312 -5.71 -8.90 -14.96
CA LEU A 312 -5.62 -8.60 -16.39
C LEU A 312 -7.00 -8.29 -17.02
N ASN A 313 -8.08 -8.40 -16.25
CA ASN A 313 -9.44 -8.46 -16.74
C ASN A 313 -10.14 -7.12 -16.91
N GLU A 314 -9.69 -6.01 -16.33
CA GLU A 314 -10.33 -4.72 -16.63
C GLU A 314 -9.95 -4.24 -18.04
N PRO A 315 -8.69 -3.92 -18.37
CA PRO A 315 -8.35 -3.33 -19.66
C PRO A 315 -8.60 -4.28 -20.85
N VAL A 316 -8.37 -5.59 -20.69
CA VAL A 316 -8.63 -6.56 -21.76
C VAL A 316 -10.11 -6.71 -22.03
N LEU A 317 -10.97 -6.71 -21.00
CA LEU A 317 -12.41 -6.83 -21.18
C LEU A 317 -13.01 -5.57 -21.85
N TRP A 318 -12.53 -4.38 -21.50
CA TRP A 318 -12.87 -3.16 -22.22
C TRP A 318 -12.42 -3.23 -23.68
N VAL A 319 -11.18 -3.66 -23.96
CA VAL A 319 -10.68 -3.82 -25.33
C VAL A 319 -11.50 -4.85 -26.12
N VAL A 320 -11.83 -6.00 -25.51
CA VAL A 320 -12.69 -7.02 -26.12
C VAL A 320 -14.11 -6.49 -26.37
N SER A 321 -14.68 -5.74 -25.44
CA SER A 321 -16.00 -5.12 -25.59
C SER A 321 -16.02 -4.07 -26.72
N TYR A 322 -15.05 -3.15 -26.75
CA TYR A 322 -14.96 -2.13 -27.79
C TYR A 322 -14.67 -2.73 -29.17
N THR A 323 -13.86 -3.77 -29.26
CA THR A 323 -13.60 -4.48 -30.53
C THR A 323 -14.85 -5.20 -31.03
N LEU A 324 -15.59 -5.90 -30.16
CA LEU A 324 -16.88 -6.50 -30.51
C LEU A 324 -17.90 -5.46 -30.98
N MET A 325 -18.04 -4.34 -30.28
CA MET A 325 -18.95 -3.26 -30.66
C MET A 325 -18.59 -2.64 -32.01
N SER A 326 -17.29 -2.45 -32.28
CA SER A 326 -16.78 -1.95 -33.56
C SER A 326 -17.10 -2.92 -34.71
N VAL A 327 -16.84 -4.21 -34.53
CA VAL A 327 -17.14 -5.25 -35.53
C VAL A 327 -18.64 -5.31 -35.82
N CYS A 328 -19.49 -5.31 -34.79
CA CYS A 328 -20.94 -5.25 -34.95
C CYS A 328 -21.41 -3.99 -35.70
N GLY A 329 -20.82 -2.83 -35.39
CA GLY A 329 -21.11 -1.57 -36.07
C GLY A 329 -20.76 -1.62 -37.57
N VAL A 330 -19.61 -2.18 -37.92
CA VAL A 330 -19.19 -2.35 -39.32
C VAL A 330 -20.12 -3.30 -40.08
N ILE A 331 -20.50 -4.43 -39.47
CA ILE A 331 -21.43 -5.39 -40.09
C ILE A 331 -22.79 -4.74 -40.36
N LEU A 332 -23.33 -4.01 -39.37
CA LEU A 332 -24.59 -3.27 -39.53
C LEU A 332 -24.50 -2.22 -40.63
N LEU A 333 -23.40 -1.48 -40.70
CA LEU A 333 -23.18 -0.49 -41.76
C LEU A 333 -23.17 -1.13 -43.15
N ILE A 334 -22.48 -2.27 -43.31
CA ILE A 334 -22.43 -3.01 -44.58
C ILE A 334 -23.83 -3.50 -44.98
N LEU A 335 -24.61 -4.03 -44.03
CA LEU A 335 -25.98 -4.47 -44.29
C LEU A 335 -26.89 -3.31 -44.70
N ILE A 336 -26.76 -2.15 -44.05
CA ILE A 336 -27.50 -0.94 -44.41
C ILE A 336 -27.12 -0.48 -45.83
N ILE A 337 -25.83 -0.48 -46.18
CA ILE A 337 -25.37 -0.12 -47.53
C ILE A 337 -25.92 -1.10 -48.58
N LEU A 338 -25.94 -2.40 -48.30
CA LEU A 338 -26.49 -3.42 -49.21
C LEU A 338 -28.01 -3.28 -49.40
N LEU A 339 -28.74 -2.83 -48.38
CA LEU A 339 -30.17 -2.55 -48.46
C LEU A 339 -30.50 -1.24 -49.20
N LEU A 340 -29.60 -0.26 -49.13
CA LEU A 340 -29.76 1.05 -49.79
C LEU A 340 -29.27 1.07 -51.25
N LEU A 341 -28.48 0.07 -51.66
CA LEU A 341 -28.10 -0.12 -53.07
C LEU A 341 -29.32 -0.60 -53.87
N PRO A 342 -29.83 0.20 -54.84
CA PRO A 342 -30.95 -0.23 -55.66
C PRO A 342 -30.54 -1.47 -56.44
N SER A 343 -31.38 -2.51 -56.42
CA SER A 343 -31.22 -3.75 -57.19
C SER A 343 -31.27 -3.47 -58.70
N ARG A 344 -30.20 -2.89 -59.24
CA ARG A 344 -29.99 -2.74 -60.67
C ARG A 344 -29.38 -4.03 -61.21
N CYS A 345 -30.11 -4.60 -62.17
CA CYS A 345 -29.72 -5.65 -63.11
C CYS A 345 -29.90 -7.10 -62.66
N ARG A 346 -31.12 -7.61 -62.82
CA ARG A 346 -31.35 -8.99 -63.31
C ARG A 346 -32.33 -8.97 -64.48
N HIS A 347 -31.80 -8.75 -65.68
CA HIS A 347 -32.44 -9.18 -66.92
C HIS A 347 -31.33 -9.62 -67.89
N LEU A 348 -31.24 -10.92 -68.13
CA LEU A 348 -30.58 -11.49 -69.32
C LEU A 348 -31.48 -12.60 -69.88
N PRO A 349 -31.70 -12.68 -71.20
CA PRO A 349 -32.71 -13.55 -71.81
C PRO A 349 -32.28 -15.03 -71.89
N ARG A 350 -33.29 -15.90 -72.00
CA ARG A 350 -33.21 -17.36 -72.06
C ARG A 350 -33.35 -17.79 -73.53
N ASP A 351 -32.35 -18.49 -74.08
CA ASP A 351 -32.46 -19.15 -75.39
C ASP A 351 -32.91 -20.63 -75.25
N PRO A 352 -33.64 -21.20 -76.24
CA PRO A 352 -34.34 -22.47 -76.10
C PRO A 352 -33.63 -23.69 -76.73
N GLU A 353 -33.92 -24.85 -76.13
CA GLU A 353 -34.05 -26.21 -76.67
C GLU A 353 -33.22 -26.68 -77.88
N VAL A 354 -32.41 -27.72 -77.65
CA VAL A 354 -32.17 -28.78 -78.64
C VAL A 354 -32.51 -30.13 -77.99
N VAL A 355 -33.56 -30.74 -78.51
CA VAL A 355 -34.10 -32.06 -78.15
C VAL A 355 -33.27 -33.16 -78.82
N SER A 356 -32.88 -34.19 -78.08
CA SER A 356 -32.21 -35.40 -78.59
C SER A 356 -33.21 -36.57 -78.59
N ASP A 357 -33.69 -36.96 -79.76
CA ASP A 357 -34.43 -38.19 -80.01
C ASP A 357 -33.51 -39.19 -80.72
N GLU A 358 -33.24 -40.33 -80.09
CA GLU A 358 -32.95 -41.62 -80.74
C GLU A 358 -33.16 -42.75 -79.71
N SER A 359 -34.33 -43.39 -79.86
CA SER A 359 -34.55 -44.84 -79.90
C SER A 359 -34.15 -45.76 -78.72
N SER A 360 -35.15 -46.39 -78.09
CA SER A 360 -35.25 -47.86 -78.08
C SER A 360 -36.64 -48.37 -77.67
N LEU A 361 -37.30 -48.98 -78.65
CA LEU A 361 -38.46 -49.86 -78.53
C LEU A 361 -38.06 -51.16 -77.82
N VAL A 362 -38.69 -51.50 -76.69
CA VAL A 362 -38.93 -52.91 -76.33
C VAL A 362 -40.37 -53.08 -75.84
N ARG A 363 -41.10 -53.89 -76.61
CA ARG A 363 -42.44 -54.42 -76.35
C ARG A 363 -42.49 -55.12 -74.99
N HIS A 364 -43.58 -54.94 -74.24
CA HIS A 364 -44.26 -56.07 -73.63
C HIS A 364 -45.78 -55.84 -73.58
N ARG A 365 -46.49 -56.90 -73.96
CA ARG A 365 -47.91 -57.06 -74.21
C ARG A 365 -48.49 -57.85 -73.05
N TRP A 366 -49.46 -57.34 -72.27
CA TRP A 366 -50.35 -58.19 -71.46
C TRP A 366 -51.74 -57.56 -71.31
N LYS A 367 -52.72 -58.36 -71.78
CA LYS A 367 -54.19 -58.38 -71.61
C LYS A 367 -55.02 -57.18 -72.04
#